data_AF-A0A327JLS3-F1
#
_entry.id   AF-A0A327JLS3-F1
#
_cell.length_a   1.000
_cell.length_b   1.000
_cell.length_c   1.000
_cell.angle_alpha   90.00
_cell.angle_beta   90.00
_cell.angle_gamma   90.00
#
_symmetry.space_group_name_H-M   'P 1'
#
loop_
_entity.id
_entity.type
_entity.pdbx_description
1 polymer ?
#
loop_
_entity_poly.entity_id
_entity_poly.type
_entity_poly.pdbx_seq_one_letter_code
_entity_poly.pdbx_strand_id
1 'polypeptide(L)'
;AAGKTSEAVASWRAALAGTEAIVAAEPGNAAARWELAVLQWRLASAGDQPVERYRAVVATLREQAAQRKLSADQAKWLPLAERELVKAQGR
;
A
#
# COMPACT_ATOMS: atom_id res chain seq x y z
N ALA A 1 -6.31 8.87 22.83
CA ALA A 1 -5.23 8.58 21.86
C ALA A 1 -5.66 8.65 20.39
N ALA A 2 -6.90 9.03 20.05
CA ALA A 2 -7.40 9.08 18.67
C ALA A 2 -6.76 10.18 17.78
N GLY A 3 -6.30 11.30 18.36
CA GLY A 3 -5.77 12.43 17.59
C GLY A 3 -4.50 12.11 16.77
N LYS A 4 -3.56 11.34 17.34
CA LYS A 4 -2.30 10.97 16.66
C LYS A 4 -2.53 10.04 15.46
N THR A 5 -3.57 9.22 15.51
CA THR A 5 -3.95 8.34 14.40
C THR A 5 -4.60 9.14 13.26
N SER A 6 -5.44 10.13 13.58
CA SER A 6 -6.10 10.97 12.58
C SER A 6 -5.12 11.88 11.82
N GLU A 7 -4.16 12.51 12.51
CA GLU A 7 -3.13 13.33 11.87
C GLU A 7 -2.23 12.49 10.95
N ALA A 8 -1.83 11.29 11.40
CA ALA A 8 -1.06 10.36 10.58
C ALA A 8 -1.81 9.93 9.31
N VAL A 9 -3.12 9.62 9.44
CA VAL A 9 -3.97 9.28 8.29
C VAL A 9 -4.06 10.44 7.30
N ALA A 10 -4.20 11.69 7.78
CA ALA A 10 -4.21 12.86 6.90
C ALA A 10 -2.88 13.02 6.14
N SER A 11 -1.74 12.90 6.84
CA SER A 11 -0.42 12.97 6.21
C SER A 11 -0.19 11.83 5.21
N TRP A 12 -0.61 10.61 5.52
CA TRP A 12 -0.47 9.48 4.59
C TRP A 12 -1.37 9.62 3.36
N ARG A 13 -2.57 10.18 3.48
CA ARG A 13 -3.43 10.47 2.31
C ARG A 13 -2.79 11.53 1.41
N ALA A 14 -2.20 12.57 1.99
CA ALA A 14 -1.49 13.59 1.21
C ALA A 14 -0.26 13.01 0.50
N ALA A 15 0.54 12.20 1.21
CA ALA A 15 1.67 11.49 0.62
C ALA A 15 1.22 10.53 -0.49
N LEU A 16 0.12 9.81 -0.29
CA LEU A 16 -0.44 8.87 -1.26
C LEU A 16 -0.78 9.57 -2.57
N ALA A 17 -1.46 10.73 -2.52
CA ALA A 17 -1.80 11.49 -3.71
C ALA A 17 -0.55 11.94 -4.49
N GLY A 18 0.51 12.35 -3.78
CA GLY A 18 1.80 12.69 -4.40
C GLY A 18 2.48 11.48 -5.06
N THR A 19 2.50 10.34 -4.38
CA THR A 19 3.07 9.09 -4.91
C THR A 19 2.27 8.57 -6.11
N GLU A 20 0.95 8.67 -6.09
CA GLU A 20 0.08 8.30 -7.23
C GLU A 20 0.41 9.15 -8.46
N ALA A 21 0.64 10.45 -8.30
CA ALA A 21 1.06 11.33 -9.38
C ALA A 21 2.44 10.91 -9.96
N ILE A 22 3.39 10.52 -9.12
CA ILE A 22 4.70 10.00 -9.57
C ILE A 22 4.52 8.69 -10.33
N VAL A 23 3.71 7.75 -9.83
CA VAL A 23 3.47 6.47 -10.53
C VAL A 23 2.75 6.68 -11.86
N ALA A 24 1.87 7.68 -11.96
CA ALA A 24 1.21 8.04 -13.21
C ALA A 24 2.19 8.63 -14.24
N ALA A 25 3.10 9.51 -13.81
CA ALA A 25 4.12 10.12 -14.67
C ALA A 25 5.23 9.12 -15.05
N GLU A 26 5.62 8.26 -14.12
CA GLU A 26 6.70 7.29 -14.25
C GLU A 26 6.25 5.88 -13.87
N PRO A 27 5.47 5.18 -14.72
CA PRO A 27 5.02 3.82 -14.42
C PRO A 27 6.20 2.85 -14.22
N GLY A 28 7.38 3.12 -14.78
CA GLY A 28 8.56 2.29 -14.57
C GLY A 28 9.17 2.33 -13.16
N ASN A 29 8.85 3.37 -12.37
CA ASN A 29 9.53 3.72 -11.13
C ASN A 29 9.21 2.73 -10.00
N ALA A 30 10.14 1.80 -9.75
CA ALA A 30 9.98 0.75 -8.75
C ALA A 30 9.90 1.28 -7.32
N ALA A 31 10.62 2.37 -7.02
CA ALA A 31 10.63 2.98 -5.70
C ALA A 31 9.30 3.68 -5.39
N ALA A 32 8.74 4.42 -6.35
CA ALA A 32 7.44 5.05 -6.21
C ALA A 32 6.31 4.02 -6.03
N ARG A 33 6.35 2.91 -6.77
CA ARG A 33 5.39 1.80 -6.60
C ARG A 33 5.53 1.09 -5.25
N TRP A 34 6.76 0.95 -4.76
CA TRP A 34 6.98 0.42 -3.41
C TRP A 34 6.39 1.35 -2.35
N GLU A 35 6.64 2.66 -2.45
CA GLU A 35 6.07 3.65 -1.52
C GLU A 35 4.53 3.68 -1.59
N LEU A 36 3.96 3.53 -2.79
CA LEU A 36 2.52 3.38 -2.99
C LEU A 36 1.96 2.22 -2.16
N ALA A 37 2.60 1.05 -2.22
CA ALA A 37 2.19 -0.12 -1.43
C ALA A 37 2.31 0.14 0.08
N VAL A 38 3.37 0.81 0.54
CA VAL A 38 3.58 1.14 1.95
C VAL A 38 2.51 2.11 2.47
N LEU A 39 2.19 3.16 1.73
CA LEU A 39 1.17 4.15 2.13
C LEU A 39 -0.23 3.54 2.18
N GLN A 40 -0.58 2.74 1.18
CA GLN A 40 -1.84 1.99 1.16
C GLN A 40 -1.95 1.03 2.35
N TRP A 41 -0.86 0.31 2.70
CA TRP A 41 -0.82 -0.55 3.88
C TRP A 41 -1.06 0.21 5.18
N ARG A 42 -0.38 1.36 5.37
CA ARG A 42 -0.51 2.17 6.59
C ARG A 42 -1.93 2.68 6.79
N LEU A 43 -2.55 3.16 5.72
CA LEU A 43 -3.94 3.62 5.73
C LEU A 43 -4.92 2.47 6.00
N ALA A 44 -4.73 1.31 5.36
CA ALA A 44 -5.54 0.13 5.63
C ALA A 44 -5.44 -0.32 7.09
N SER A 45 -4.22 -0.35 7.63
CA SER A 45 -3.94 -0.72 9.02
C SER A 45 -4.55 0.25 10.03
N ALA A 46 -4.76 1.50 9.64
CA ALA A 46 -5.43 2.53 10.43
C ALA A 46 -6.97 2.50 10.29
N GLY A 47 -7.53 1.58 9.50
CA GLY A 47 -8.96 1.43 9.28
C GLY A 47 -9.53 2.32 8.18
N ASP A 48 -8.69 3.01 7.40
CA ASP A 48 -9.15 3.82 6.27
C ASP A 48 -9.38 2.94 5.04
N GLN A 49 -10.63 2.55 4.78
CA GLN A 49 -11.00 1.70 3.63
C GLN A 49 -10.12 0.43 3.52
N PRO A 50 -10.08 -0.41 4.58
CA PRO A 50 -9.08 -1.47 4.68
C PRO A 50 -9.17 -2.49 3.54
N VAL A 51 -10.36 -2.82 3.06
CA VAL A 51 -10.55 -3.80 1.98
C VAL A 51 -10.00 -3.27 0.65
N GLU A 52 -10.35 -2.04 0.30
CA GLU A 52 -9.93 -1.37 -0.94
C GLU A 52 -8.41 -1.20 -0.95
N ARG A 53 -7.85 -0.76 0.17
CA ARG A 53 -6.42 -0.47 0.27
C ARG A 53 -5.55 -1.72 0.32
N TYR A 54 -5.93 -2.76 1.09
CA TYR A 54 -5.18 -4.03 1.04
C TYR A 54 -5.27 -4.68 -0.35
N ARG A 55 -6.41 -4.55 -1.06
CA ARG A 55 -6.52 -4.99 -2.46
C ARG A 55 -5.52 -4.25 -3.37
N ALA A 56 -5.38 -2.93 -3.20
CA ALA A 56 -4.41 -2.15 -3.95
C ALA A 56 -2.96 -2.58 -3.65
N VAL A 57 -2.62 -2.84 -2.38
CA VAL A 57 -1.30 -3.38 -2.00
C VAL A 57 -1.00 -4.70 -2.72
N VAL A 58 -1.94 -5.65 -2.68
CA VAL A 58 -1.78 -6.95 -3.34
C VAL A 58 -1.56 -6.78 -4.84
N ALA A 59 -2.34 -5.90 -5.50
CA ALA A 59 -2.20 -5.64 -6.93
C ALA A 59 -0.81 -5.09 -7.28
N THR A 60 -0.34 -4.06 -6.57
CA THR A 60 0.96 -3.43 -6.79
C THR A 60 2.11 -4.43 -6.58
N LEU A 61 2.08 -5.21 -5.49
CA LEU A 61 3.13 -6.18 -5.19
C LEU A 61 3.16 -7.32 -6.21
N ARG A 62 2.01 -7.81 -6.68
CA ARG A 62 1.95 -8.82 -7.75
C ARG A 62 2.55 -8.30 -9.05
N GLU A 63 2.25 -7.05 -9.42
CA GLU A 63 2.84 -6.45 -10.63
C GLU A 63 4.37 -6.32 -10.52
N GLN A 64 4.87 -5.83 -9.38
CA GLN A 64 6.31 -5.69 -9.17
C GLN A 64 7.02 -7.05 -9.08
N ALA A 65 6.37 -8.07 -8.51
CA ALA A 65 6.89 -9.44 -8.49
C ALA A 65 7.01 -10.03 -9.90
N ALA A 66 5.97 -9.85 -10.74
CA ALA A 66 5.99 -10.29 -12.14
C ALA A 66 7.13 -9.63 -12.95
N GLN A 67 7.47 -8.39 -12.60
CA GLN A 67 8.58 -7.64 -13.20
C GLN A 67 9.94 -7.93 -12.55
N ARG A 68 10.03 -8.82 -11.55
CA ARG A 68 11.25 -9.10 -10.76
C ARG A 68 11.88 -7.85 -10.13
N LYS A 69 11.04 -6.87 -9.78
CA LYS A 69 11.45 -5.58 -9.19
C LYS A 69 11.44 -5.57 -7.67
N LEU A 70 10.90 -6.61 -7.03
CA LEU A 70 10.88 -6.72 -5.58
C LEU A 70 12.18 -7.33 -5.05
N SER A 71 12.70 -6.78 -3.96
CA SER A 71 13.71 -7.46 -3.15
C SER A 71 13.10 -8.66 -2.41
N ALA A 72 13.95 -9.55 -1.88
CA ALA A 72 13.49 -10.70 -1.08
C ALA A 72 12.68 -10.27 0.15
N ASP A 73 13.03 -9.14 0.78
CA ASP A 73 12.29 -8.62 1.93
C ASP A 73 10.96 -7.98 1.53
N GLN A 74 10.92 -7.27 0.40
CA GLN A 74 9.68 -6.70 -0.13
C GLN A 74 8.71 -7.80 -0.58
N ALA A 75 9.22 -8.90 -1.13
CA ALA A 75 8.41 -10.05 -1.54
C ALA A 75 7.62 -10.69 -0.38
N LYS A 76 8.13 -10.59 0.86
CA LYS A 76 7.42 -11.07 2.06
C LYS A 76 6.12 -10.32 2.34
N TRP A 77 5.94 -9.10 1.81
CA TRP A 77 4.73 -8.31 2.03
C TRP A 77 3.52 -8.85 1.27
N LEU A 78 3.71 -9.53 0.14
CA LEU A 78 2.60 -10.04 -0.65
C LEU A 78 1.71 -11.03 0.13
N PRO A 79 2.24 -12.13 0.71
CA PRO A 79 1.42 -13.05 1.49
C PRO A 79 0.84 -12.39 2.75
N LEU A 80 1.52 -11.39 3.33
CA LEU A 80 0.98 -10.62 4.46
C LEU A 80 -0.22 -9.77 4.04
N ALA A 81 -0.14 -9.10 2.88
CA ALA A 81 -1.22 -8.26 2.35
C ALA A 81 -2.44 -9.09 1.96
N GLU A 82 -2.23 -10.27 1.37
CA GLU A 82 -3.31 -11.20 1.05
C GLU A 82 -4.03 -11.67 2.32
N ARG A 83 -3.29 -11.99 3.37
CA ARG A 83 -3.86 -12.37 4.67
C ARG A 83 -4.68 -11.24 5.30
N GLU A 84 -4.14 -10.02 5.34
CA GLU A 84 -4.88 -8.89 5.92
C GLU A 84 -6.10 -8.50 5.07
N LEU A 85 -6.06 -8.67 3.74
CA LEU A 85 -7.22 -8.48 2.86
C LEU A 85 -8.35 -9.44 3.22
N VAL A 86 -8.06 -10.74 3.36
CA VAL A 86 -9.06 -11.75 3.75
C VAL A 86 -9.68 -11.40 5.10
N LYS A 87 -8.83 -11.03 6.07
CA LYS A 87 -9.28 -10.60 7.40
C LYS A 87 -10.14 -9.34 7.36
N ALA A 88 -9.83 -8.37 6.51
CA ALA A 88 -10.60 -7.15 6.35
C ALA A 88 -11.96 -7.39 5.68
N GLN A 89 -12.08 -8.41 4.81
CA GLN A 89 -13.32 -8.79 4.14
C GLN A 89 -14.28 -9.58 5.04
N GLY A 90 -13.75 -10.30 6.03
CA GLY A 90 -14.54 -11.10 6.98
C GLY A 90 -14.90 -10.36 8.28
N ARG A 91 -14.59 -9.07 8.39
CA ARG A 91 -14.96 -8.19 9.51
C ARG A 91 -16.21 -7.38 9.15
#